data_AF-A0A9D0DHX8-F1
#
_entry.id   AF-A0A9D0DHX8-F1
#
_cell.length_a   1.000
_cell.length_b   1.000
_cell.length_c   1.000
_cell.angle_alpha   90.00
_cell.angle_beta   90.00
_cell.angle_gamma   90.00
#
_symmetry.space_group_name_H-M   'P 1'
#
loop_
_entity.id
_entity.type
_entity.pdbx_description
1 polymer ?
#
loop_
_entity_poly.entity_id
_entity_poly.type
_entity_poly.pdbx_seq_one_letter_code
_entity_poly.pdbx_strand_id
1 'polypeptide(L)'
;MVSVTTGGLLCALLLVVASPAHAWNGRVLRILTGDTFIVSWKNQTRTITLYGINCPDPQTMVGQKAKRFTETRIKGKGIKINPMTTDSRGIIVTMVFFNGQNFNEFLLRSGYGVVNREQCHTDECPEWLRFEHNAFTHHRGIWADIELQSILKQ
;
A
#
# COMPACT_ATOMS: atom_id res chain seq x y z
N MET A 1 48.08 19.53 45.53
CA MET A 1 48.13 18.69 44.31
C MET A 1 46.80 17.98 44.18
N VAL A 2 46.14 18.14 43.04
CA VAL A 2 44.77 17.70 42.75
C VAL A 2 44.80 16.25 42.26
N SER A 3 43.82 15.45 42.62
CA SER A 3 43.45 14.26 41.84
C SER A 3 41.94 14.08 41.90
N VAL A 4 41.27 14.60 40.87
CA VAL A 4 39.87 14.30 40.57
C VAL A 4 39.89 13.12 39.62
N THR A 5 39.40 11.97 40.07
CA THR A 5 39.17 10.80 39.22
C THR A 5 37.79 10.93 38.59
N THR A 6 37.75 11.41 37.35
CA THR A 6 36.55 11.38 36.51
C THR A 6 36.33 9.96 35.98
N GLY A 7 35.42 9.23 36.62
CA GLY A 7 34.87 7.97 36.09
C GLY A 7 34.05 8.25 34.84
N GLY A 8 34.56 7.85 33.68
CA GLY A 8 33.86 7.96 32.41
C GLY A 8 32.65 7.02 32.35
N LEU A 9 31.46 7.60 32.33
CA LEU A 9 30.22 6.89 32.05
C LEU A 9 30.24 6.51 30.56
N LEU A 10 30.55 5.26 30.25
CA LEU A 10 30.46 4.72 28.89
C LEU A 10 28.97 4.54 28.54
N CYS A 11 28.30 5.64 28.17
CA CYS A 11 26.99 5.60 27.54
C CYS A 11 27.13 4.91 26.19
N ALA A 12 26.89 3.60 26.15
CA ALA A 12 26.72 2.85 24.92
C ALA A 12 25.51 3.42 24.16
N LEU A 13 25.79 4.31 23.22
CA LEU A 13 24.82 4.87 22.28
C LEU A 13 24.28 3.69 21.43
N LEU A 14 23.13 3.14 21.80
CA LEU A 14 22.36 2.22 20.96
C LEU A 14 21.83 3.02 19.76
N LEU A 15 22.65 3.17 18.74
CA LEU A 15 22.22 3.63 17.43
C LEU A 15 21.22 2.60 16.90
N VAL A 16 19.92 2.91 17.03
CA VAL A 16 18.87 2.20 16.31
C VAL A 16 19.04 2.55 14.85
N VAL A 17 19.87 1.78 14.14
CA VAL A 17 20.05 1.90 12.70
C VAL A 17 18.77 1.39 12.06
N ALA A 18 17.88 2.31 11.67
CA ALA A 18 16.73 2.01 10.85
C ALA A 18 17.23 1.44 9.50
N SER A 19 17.28 0.11 9.40
CA SER A 19 17.68 -0.56 8.17
C SER A 19 16.59 -0.35 7.12
N PRO A 20 16.91 0.20 5.94
CA PRO A 20 15.92 0.34 4.88
C PRO A 20 15.37 -1.05 4.54
N ALA A 21 14.05 -1.18 4.57
CA ALA A 21 13.39 -2.42 4.20
C ALA A 21 13.61 -2.65 2.70
N HIS A 22 14.46 -3.62 2.36
CA HIS A 22 14.80 -3.90 0.98
C HIS A 22 13.59 -4.50 0.24
N ALA A 23 13.41 -4.18 -1.03
CA ALA A 23 12.38 -4.80 -1.85
C ALA A 23 12.57 -6.32 -1.95
N TRP A 24 11.47 -7.06 -1.98
CA TRP A 24 11.48 -8.52 -2.03
C TRP A 24 10.35 -9.08 -2.89
N ASN A 25 10.51 -10.33 -3.33
CA ASN A 25 9.49 -11.03 -4.11
C ASN A 25 8.61 -11.88 -3.20
N GLY A 26 7.30 -11.81 -3.40
CA GLY A 26 6.30 -12.61 -2.69
C GLY A 26 5.27 -13.19 -3.65
N ARG A 27 4.51 -14.19 -3.19
CA ARG A 27 3.35 -14.71 -3.93
C ARG A 27 2.07 -14.29 -3.23
N VAL A 28 1.11 -13.79 -3.99
CA VAL A 28 -0.20 -13.39 -3.47
C VAL A 28 -1.03 -14.63 -3.15
N LEU A 29 -1.33 -14.85 -1.88
CA LEU A 29 -2.12 -16.00 -1.43
C LEU A 29 -3.61 -15.67 -1.40
N ARG A 30 -3.96 -14.50 -0.85
CA ARG A 30 -5.35 -14.07 -0.66
C ARG A 30 -5.46 -12.55 -0.78
N ILE A 31 -6.60 -12.11 -1.31
CA ILE A 31 -7.00 -10.70 -1.35
C ILE A 31 -8.02 -10.48 -0.22
N LEU A 32 -7.75 -9.53 0.67
CA LEU A 32 -8.65 -9.17 1.78
C LEU A 32 -9.63 -8.09 1.31
N THR A 33 -9.08 -7.03 0.75
CA THR A 33 -9.76 -5.88 0.12
C THR A 33 -9.09 -5.58 -1.22
N GLY A 34 -9.60 -4.62 -2.01
CA GLY A 34 -8.99 -4.26 -3.29
C GLY A 34 -7.50 -3.87 -3.20
N ASP A 35 -7.04 -3.42 -2.03
CA ASP A 35 -5.72 -2.87 -1.72
C ASP A 35 -4.95 -3.61 -0.60
N THR A 36 -5.55 -4.56 0.13
CA THR A 36 -4.89 -5.30 1.21
C THR A 36 -4.79 -6.79 0.90
N PHE A 37 -3.58 -7.36 0.95
CA PHE A 37 -3.28 -8.73 0.52
C PHE A 37 -2.60 -9.54 1.62
N ILE A 38 -2.77 -10.86 1.58
CA ILE A 38 -1.91 -11.82 2.27
C ILE A 38 -0.95 -12.41 1.24
N VAL A 39 0.34 -12.35 1.53
CA VAL A 39 1.41 -12.83 0.66
C VAL A 39 2.31 -13.83 1.38
N SER A 40 2.92 -14.75 0.64
CA SER A 40 3.98 -15.61 1.16
C SER A 40 5.36 -15.00 0.93
N TRP A 41 6.20 -15.02 1.96
CA TRP A 41 7.60 -14.63 1.90
C TRP A 41 8.43 -15.51 2.86
N LYS A 42 9.50 -16.15 2.36
CA LYS A 42 10.36 -17.04 3.16
C LYS A 42 9.57 -18.05 4.02
N ASN A 43 8.60 -18.73 3.41
CA ASN A 43 7.71 -19.70 4.07
C ASN A 43 6.82 -19.12 5.20
N GLN A 44 6.74 -17.80 5.33
CA GLN A 44 5.84 -17.12 6.27
C GLN A 44 4.79 -16.32 5.50
N THR A 45 3.65 -16.08 6.14
CA THR A 45 2.64 -15.16 5.63
C THR A 45 2.89 -13.74 6.15
N ARG A 46 2.62 -12.76 5.30
CA ARG A 46 2.61 -11.34 5.66
C ARG A 46 1.37 -10.68 5.10
N THR A 47 0.80 -9.76 5.87
CA THR A 47 -0.26 -8.87 5.39
C THR A 47 0.41 -7.60 4.89
N ILE A 48 0.05 -7.20 3.67
CA ILE A 48 0.52 -5.97 3.06
C ILE A 48 -0.67 -5.13 2.62
N THR A 49 -0.52 -3.81 2.62
CA THR A 49 -1.49 -2.87 2.06
C THR A 49 -0.80 -1.93 1.09
N LEU A 50 -1.51 -1.54 0.03
CA LEU A 50 -0.98 -0.63 -0.97
C LEU A 50 -0.79 0.78 -0.40
N TYR A 51 0.40 1.33 -0.60
CA TYR A 51 0.72 2.69 -0.22
C TYR A 51 -0.05 3.71 -1.07
N GLY A 52 -0.57 4.76 -0.42
CA GLY A 52 -1.09 5.97 -1.06
C GLY A 52 -2.45 5.82 -1.75
N ILE A 53 -3.08 4.64 -1.68
CA ILE A 53 -4.42 4.41 -2.24
C ILE A 53 -5.29 3.62 -1.28
N ASN A 54 -6.60 3.84 -1.34
CA ASN A 54 -7.61 3.07 -0.64
C ASN A 54 -8.60 2.42 -1.62
N CYS A 55 -9.21 1.31 -1.21
CA CYS A 55 -10.38 0.73 -1.87
C CYS A 55 -11.64 0.86 -1.01
N PRO A 56 -12.85 0.88 -1.60
CA PRO A 56 -14.10 0.87 -0.83
C PRO A 56 -14.23 -0.37 0.08
N ASP A 57 -15.04 -0.24 1.14
CA ASP A 57 -15.26 -1.31 2.13
C ASP A 57 -15.67 -2.62 1.45
N PRO A 58 -14.93 -3.74 1.66
CA PRO A 58 -15.22 -5.03 1.05
C PRO A 58 -16.62 -5.61 1.38
N GLN A 59 -17.35 -5.09 2.37
CA GLN A 59 -18.72 -5.49 2.67
C GLN A 59 -19.74 -4.85 1.72
N THR A 60 -19.40 -3.72 1.11
CA THR A 60 -20.24 -3.05 0.12
C THR A 60 -20.14 -3.72 -1.25
N MET A 61 -21.17 -3.59 -2.09
CA MET A 61 -21.16 -4.12 -3.46
C MET A 61 -19.98 -3.56 -4.30
N VAL A 62 -19.65 -2.29 -4.11
CA VAL A 62 -18.52 -1.63 -4.81
C VAL A 62 -17.16 -2.11 -4.31
N GLY A 63 -16.99 -2.34 -3.01
CA GLY A 63 -15.77 -2.92 -2.46
C GLY A 63 -15.59 -4.38 -2.87
N GLN A 64 -16.68 -5.15 -3.00
CA GLN A 64 -16.64 -6.50 -3.57
C GLN A 64 -16.19 -6.48 -5.05
N LYS A 65 -16.66 -5.52 -5.85
CA LYS A 65 -16.19 -5.33 -7.24
C LYS A 65 -14.68 -5.05 -7.28
N ALA A 66 -14.18 -4.14 -6.44
CA ALA A 66 -12.74 -3.83 -6.35
C ALA A 66 -11.90 -5.03 -5.91
N LYS A 67 -12.31 -5.72 -4.84
CA LYS A 67 -11.68 -6.95 -4.39
C LYS A 67 -11.62 -7.99 -5.51
N ARG A 68 -12.73 -8.23 -6.20
CA ARG A 68 -12.82 -9.21 -7.28
C ARG A 68 -11.91 -8.84 -8.45
N PHE A 69 -11.87 -7.56 -8.83
CA PHE A 69 -10.95 -7.08 -9.85
C PHE A 69 -9.51 -7.41 -9.47
N THR A 70 -9.06 -7.05 -8.26
CA THR A 70 -7.71 -7.37 -7.78
C THR A 70 -7.44 -8.88 -7.76
N GLU A 71 -8.39 -9.69 -7.29
CA GLU A 71 -8.27 -11.16 -7.31
C GLU A 71 -7.99 -11.70 -8.72
N THR A 72 -8.75 -11.27 -9.71
CA THR A 72 -8.59 -11.74 -11.09
C THR A 72 -7.25 -11.33 -11.71
N ARG A 73 -6.61 -10.28 -11.19
CA ARG A 73 -5.36 -9.75 -11.72
C ARG A 73 -4.13 -10.39 -11.11
N ILE A 74 -4.08 -10.53 -9.78
CA ILE A 74 -2.83 -10.88 -9.08
C ILE A 74 -2.93 -12.08 -8.13
N LYS A 75 -4.11 -12.65 -7.86
CA LYS A 75 -4.19 -13.82 -6.97
C LYS A 75 -3.38 -14.99 -7.51
N GLY A 76 -2.57 -15.59 -6.64
CA GLY A 76 -1.66 -16.69 -6.99
C GLY A 76 -0.42 -16.26 -7.79
N LYS A 77 -0.27 -14.98 -8.14
CA LYS A 77 0.86 -14.46 -8.92
C LYS A 77 2.02 -14.04 -8.02
N GLY A 78 3.22 -14.05 -8.59
CA GLY A 78 4.41 -13.47 -7.99
C GLY A 78 4.42 -11.95 -8.19
N ILE A 79 4.71 -11.20 -7.14
CA ILE A 79 4.80 -9.74 -7.14
C ILE A 79 6.09 -9.30 -6.46
N LYS A 80 6.62 -8.16 -6.89
CA LYS A 80 7.69 -7.47 -6.17
C LYS A 80 7.04 -6.48 -5.21
N ILE A 81 7.49 -6.52 -3.97
CA ILE A 81 6.97 -5.73 -2.85
C ILE A 81 8.10 -4.79 -2.45
N ASN A 82 7.83 -3.48 -2.53
CA ASN A 82 8.76 -2.43 -2.13
C ASN A 82 8.19 -1.76 -0.87
N PRO A 83 8.62 -2.16 0.34
CA PRO A 83 8.06 -1.62 1.58
C PRO A 83 8.36 -0.13 1.73
N MET A 84 7.35 0.65 2.08
CA MET A 84 7.46 2.10 2.34
C MET A 84 7.53 2.37 3.84
N THR A 85 6.66 1.70 4.60
CA THR A 85 6.61 1.78 6.06
C THR A 85 5.88 0.55 6.63
N THR A 86 5.79 0.46 7.95
CA THR A 86 4.97 -0.53 8.67
C THR A 86 4.06 0.22 9.61
N ASP A 87 2.74 -0.07 9.59
CA ASP A 87 1.80 0.54 10.51
C ASP A 87 1.94 -0.01 11.95
N SER A 88 1.25 0.59 12.91
CA SER A 88 1.30 0.19 14.33
C SER A 88 0.79 -1.23 14.60
N ARG A 89 0.07 -1.85 13.65
CA ARG A 89 -0.42 -3.22 13.74
C ARG A 89 0.54 -4.22 13.11
N GLY A 90 1.66 -3.76 12.55
CA GLY A 90 2.62 -4.60 11.83
C GLY A 90 2.24 -4.88 10.38
N ILE A 91 1.27 -4.17 9.80
CA ILE A 91 0.94 -4.28 8.37
C ILE A 91 1.97 -3.50 7.56
N ILE A 92 2.54 -4.16 6.56
CA ILE A 92 3.53 -3.53 5.68
C ILE A 92 2.80 -2.68 4.65
N VAL A 93 3.03 -1.37 4.67
CA VAL A 93 2.51 -0.42 3.68
C VAL A 93 3.53 -0.33 2.55
N THR A 94 3.11 -0.58 1.30
CA THR A 94 4.06 -0.89 0.23
C THR A 94 3.61 -0.45 -1.17
N MET A 95 4.57 -0.13 -2.03
CA MET A 95 4.36 -0.16 -3.47
C MET A 95 4.53 -1.59 -3.99
N VAL A 96 3.52 -2.07 -4.71
CA VAL A 96 3.53 -3.41 -5.31
C VAL A 96 3.77 -3.29 -6.80
N PHE A 97 4.64 -4.15 -7.33
CA PHE A 97 4.90 -4.25 -8.76
C PHE A 97 4.55 -5.66 -9.26
N PHE A 98 3.78 -5.72 -10.34
CA PHE A 98 3.43 -6.95 -11.04
C PHE A 98 3.86 -6.84 -12.51
N ASN A 99 4.67 -7.80 -12.98
CA ASN A 99 5.28 -7.75 -14.32
C ASN A 99 5.99 -6.41 -14.64
N GLY A 100 6.69 -5.86 -13.64
CA GLY A 100 7.42 -4.59 -13.76
C GLY A 100 6.56 -3.32 -13.70
N GLN A 101 5.24 -3.44 -13.61
CA GLN A 101 4.32 -2.30 -13.55
C GLN A 101 3.86 -2.02 -12.13
N ASN A 102 3.72 -0.75 -11.77
CA ASN A 102 3.18 -0.33 -10.48
C ASN A 102 1.69 -0.71 -10.38
N PHE A 103 1.37 -1.64 -9.48
CA PHE A 103 0.02 -2.14 -9.31
C PHE A 103 -0.89 -1.13 -8.60
N ASN A 104 -0.33 -0.26 -7.75
CA ASN A 104 -1.06 0.81 -7.08
C ASN A 104 -1.66 1.76 -8.13
N GLU A 105 -0.81 2.23 -9.06
CA GLU A 105 -1.22 3.04 -10.21
C GLU A 105 -2.24 2.34 -11.10
N PHE A 106 -2.01 1.05 -11.35
CA PHE A 106 -2.90 0.26 -12.20
C PHE A 106 -4.34 0.22 -11.65
N LEU A 107 -4.51 0.11 -10.32
CA LEU A 107 -5.83 0.16 -9.71
C LEU A 107 -6.50 1.53 -9.90
N LEU A 108 -5.75 2.64 -9.73
CA LEU A 108 -6.27 3.99 -9.97
C LEU A 108 -6.72 4.17 -11.42
N ARG A 109 -5.85 3.83 -12.39
CA ARG A 109 -6.15 3.93 -13.83
C ARG A 109 -7.35 3.08 -14.26
N SER A 110 -7.52 1.94 -13.60
CA SER A 110 -8.63 1.02 -13.84
C SER A 110 -9.92 1.42 -13.12
N GLY A 111 -9.88 2.44 -12.25
CA GLY A 111 -11.03 2.89 -11.47
C GLY A 111 -11.41 1.95 -10.32
N TYR A 112 -10.44 1.25 -9.72
CA TYR A 112 -10.69 0.35 -8.59
C TYR A 112 -9.98 0.76 -7.30
N GLY A 113 -9.31 1.91 -7.31
CA GLY A 113 -8.77 2.56 -6.12
C GLY A 113 -9.03 4.06 -6.14
N VAL A 114 -8.85 4.69 -4.98
CA VAL A 114 -8.97 6.14 -4.74
C VAL A 114 -7.66 6.60 -4.10
N VAL A 115 -7.16 7.78 -4.45
CA VAL A 115 -5.94 8.30 -3.82
C VAL A 115 -6.20 8.62 -2.35
N ASN A 116 -5.35 8.09 -1.47
CA ASN A 116 -5.33 8.47 -0.07
C ASN A 116 -4.45 9.72 0.10
N ARG A 117 -5.07 10.91 0.15
CA ARG A 117 -4.38 12.20 0.24
C ARG A 117 -3.52 12.37 1.49
N GLU A 118 -3.86 11.66 2.58
CA GLU A 118 -3.09 11.69 3.83
C GLU A 118 -1.87 10.79 3.82
N GLN A 119 -1.79 9.85 2.86
CA GLN A 119 -0.69 8.90 2.76
C GLN A 119 0.15 9.08 1.50
N CYS A 120 -0.40 9.67 0.44
CA CYS A 120 0.28 9.84 -0.83
C CYS A 120 1.22 11.07 -0.77
N HIS A 121 2.51 10.83 -0.54
CA HIS A 121 3.54 11.87 -0.41
C HIS A 121 4.73 11.70 -1.35
N THR A 122 4.62 10.82 -2.34
CA THR A 122 5.69 10.59 -3.32
C THR A 122 5.47 11.46 -4.57
N ASP A 123 6.51 11.58 -5.39
CA ASP A 123 6.48 12.41 -6.61
C ASP A 123 5.46 11.91 -7.64
N GLU A 124 5.00 10.65 -7.55
CA GLU A 124 3.97 10.07 -8.42
C GLU A 124 2.54 10.51 -8.05
N CYS A 125 2.32 11.02 -6.83
CA CYS A 125 0.99 11.33 -6.31
C CYS A 125 0.18 12.36 -7.12
N PRO A 126 0.78 13.43 -7.69
CA PRO A 126 0.07 14.32 -8.60
C PRO A 126 -0.49 13.59 -9.84
N GLU A 127 0.26 12.65 -10.42
CA GLU A 127 -0.21 11.85 -11.56
C GLU A 127 -1.28 10.83 -11.13
N TRP A 128 -1.19 10.30 -9.91
CA TRP A 128 -2.21 9.39 -9.37
C TRP A 128 -3.58 10.06 -9.24
N LEU A 129 -3.62 11.33 -8.83
CA LEU A 129 -4.86 12.13 -8.81
C LEU A 129 -5.45 12.28 -10.22
N ARG A 130 -4.60 12.42 -11.25
CA ARG A 130 -5.06 12.47 -12.65
C ARG A 130 -5.61 11.13 -13.12
N PHE A 131 -5.00 10.00 -12.72
CA PHE A 131 -5.55 8.67 -13.03
C PHE A 131 -6.91 8.44 -12.38
N GLU A 132 -7.06 8.82 -11.11
CA GLU A 132 -8.34 8.77 -10.41
C GLU A 132 -9.39 9.63 -11.12
N HIS A 133 -9.07 10.89 -11.42
CA HIS A 133 -9.98 11.80 -12.11
C HIS A 133 -10.37 11.29 -13.51
N ASN A 134 -9.43 10.71 -14.25
CA ASN A 134 -9.72 10.10 -15.55
C ASN A 134 -10.67 8.90 -15.40
N ALA A 135 -10.43 8.02 -14.42
CA ALA A 135 -11.30 6.89 -14.16
C ALA A 135 -12.71 7.33 -13.74
N PHE A 136 -12.81 8.38 -12.93
CA PHE A 136 -14.07 9.00 -12.53
C PHE A 136 -14.87 9.55 -13.71
N THR A 137 -14.26 10.42 -14.51
CA THR A 137 -14.90 11.07 -15.67
C THR A 137 -15.33 10.09 -16.76
N HIS A 138 -14.70 8.92 -16.82
CA HIS A 138 -15.04 7.85 -17.78
C HIS A 138 -15.86 6.71 -17.15
N HIS A 139 -16.38 6.90 -15.93
CA HIS A 139 -17.23 5.91 -15.25
C HIS A 139 -16.61 4.51 -15.17
N ARG A 140 -15.31 4.41 -14.87
CA ARG A 140 -14.60 3.13 -14.80
C ARG A 140 -14.72 2.49 -13.43
N GLY A 141 -14.80 1.15 -13.41
CA GLY A 141 -14.72 0.36 -12.18
C GLY A 141 -15.75 0.78 -11.14
N ILE A 142 -15.30 1.21 -9.96
CA ILE A 142 -16.16 1.66 -8.86
C ILE A 142 -16.90 2.97 -9.19
N TRP A 143 -16.39 3.77 -10.12
CA TRP A 143 -16.97 5.06 -10.51
C TRP A 143 -18.17 4.95 -11.46
N ALA A 144 -18.43 3.76 -12.00
CA ALA A 144 -19.64 3.45 -12.76
C ALA A 144 -20.88 3.32 -11.85
N ASP A 145 -20.67 3.14 -10.54
CA ASP A 145 -21.74 3.01 -9.57
C ASP A 145 -22.19 4.39 -9.07
N ILE A 146 -23.48 4.71 -9.25
CA ILE A 146 -24.03 6.04 -8.98
C ILE A 146 -23.99 6.38 -7.48
N GLU A 147 -24.08 5.37 -6.60
CA GLU A 147 -24.11 5.54 -5.15
C GLU A 147 -22.77 6.05 -4.58
N LEU A 148 -21.63 5.74 -5.22
CA LEU A 148 -20.33 6.30 -4.82
C LEU A 148 -20.15 7.77 -5.21
N GLN A 149 -20.80 8.20 -6.29
CA GLN A 149 -20.66 9.58 -6.77
C GLN A 149 -21.34 10.60 -5.84
N SER A 150 -22.29 10.18 -5.01
CA SER A 150 -22.92 11.06 -4.02
C SER A 150 -22.12 11.15 -2.72
N ILE A 151 -21.42 10.08 -2.33
CA ILE A 151 -20.64 10.00 -1.07
C ILE A 151 -19.28 10.70 -1.19
N LEU A 152 -18.62 10.62 -2.35
CA LEU A 152 -17.26 11.16 -2.55
C LEU A 152 -17.22 12.61 -3.09
N LYS A 153 -18.38 13.26 -3.24
CA LYS A 153 -18.50 14.67 -3.64
C LYS A 153 -18.55 15.65 -2.44
N GLN A 154 -18.44 15.15 -1.21
CA GLN A 154 -18.29 15.95 0.02
C GLN A 154 -16.82 16.02 0.43
#